data_AF-A0A356ERP0-F1
#
_entry.id   AF-A0A356ERP0-F1
#
_cell.length_a   1.000
_cell.length_b   1.000
_cell.length_c   1.000
_cell.angle_alpha   90.00
_cell.angle_beta   90.00
_cell.angle_gamma   90.00
#
_symmetry.space_group_name_H-M   'P 1'
#
loop_
_entity.id
_entity.type
_entity.pdbx_description
1 polymer ?
#
loop_
_entity_poly.entity_id
_entity_poly.type
_entity_poly.pdbx_seq_one_letter_code
_entity_poly.pdbx_strand_id
1 'polypeptide(L)'
;VFNGVVELATKTEPENPKSLMTRLGIGQAARVHMTNGSSTSPQIERVAASPDEFILQFPIDVPKTRRAEEPESERLIASVERRGGAASDRVPIGLFEGETAPLLGDEGGLRPGAPLYSDRIYFVASLDAALQGAEYVRPFNSDKEDEQREYEITVTFAPDRKEVYLMLLVDDRVESRTPGQQQPTVDRIVSRFASPGDFVDSGRDLRADHTVKKASQSFSAFGMTVPTKDAFGKPIVYTFSPAKQPPQNHSHYIIAILPEAPSE
;
A
#
# COMPACT_ATOMS: atom_id res chain seq x y z
N VAL A 1 8.85 -17.06 -24.73
CA VAL A 1 10.04 -16.82 -25.57
C VAL A 1 9.65 -15.88 -26.69
N PHE A 2 10.20 -14.67 -26.70
CA PHE A 2 9.90 -13.64 -27.70
C PHE A 2 10.72 -13.88 -28.98
N ASN A 3 10.05 -13.92 -30.15
CA ASN A 3 10.68 -14.10 -31.47
C ASN A 3 10.62 -12.78 -32.28
N GLY A 4 11.32 -11.74 -31.82
CA GLY A 4 11.42 -10.47 -32.54
C GLY A 4 12.75 -9.76 -32.30
N VAL A 5 12.90 -8.57 -32.86
CA VAL A 5 14.11 -7.75 -32.79
C VAL A 5 13.88 -6.60 -31.80
N VAL A 6 14.80 -6.38 -30.87
CA VAL A 6 14.79 -5.25 -29.93
C VAL A 6 15.90 -4.27 -30.33
N GLU A 7 15.58 -2.98 -30.44
CA GLU A 7 16.49 -1.93 -30.92
C GLU A 7 16.43 -0.70 -30.01
N LEU A 8 17.50 0.08 -29.92
CA LEU A 8 17.49 1.36 -29.19
C LEU A 8 16.73 2.42 -29.99
N ALA A 9 15.76 3.11 -29.37
CA ALA A 9 14.84 4.02 -30.05
C ALA A 9 15.51 5.23 -30.72
N THR A 10 16.78 5.50 -30.43
CA THR A 10 17.56 6.65 -30.90
C THR A 10 18.40 6.37 -32.15
N LYS A 11 18.36 5.16 -32.72
CA LYS A 11 19.16 4.80 -33.90
C LYS A 11 18.31 4.51 -35.13
N THR A 12 18.94 4.69 -36.30
CA THR A 12 18.33 4.50 -37.63
C THR A 12 18.62 3.14 -38.25
N GLU A 13 19.51 2.32 -37.68
CA GLU A 13 19.87 1.00 -38.22
C GLU A 13 19.75 -0.11 -37.16
N PRO A 14 19.33 -1.33 -37.55
CA PRO A 14 19.22 -2.48 -36.65
C PRO A 14 20.57 -2.91 -36.07
N GLU A 15 20.60 -3.26 -34.79
CA GLU A 15 21.78 -3.83 -34.13
C GLU A 15 21.57 -5.30 -33.75
N ASN A 16 22.67 -6.05 -33.61
CA ASN A 16 22.63 -7.42 -33.11
C ASN A 16 22.23 -7.44 -31.61
N PRO A 17 21.29 -8.30 -31.19
CA PRO A 17 20.81 -8.40 -29.80
C PRO A 17 21.90 -8.50 -28.71
N LYS A 18 23.04 -9.16 -28.99
CA LYS A 18 24.15 -9.26 -28.01
C LYS A 18 24.81 -7.91 -27.71
N SER A 19 24.79 -6.97 -28.66
CA SER A 19 25.35 -5.62 -28.47
C SER A 19 24.40 -4.68 -27.70
N LEU A 20 23.09 -4.95 -27.75
CA LEU A 20 22.09 -4.22 -26.98
C LEU A 20 22.16 -4.54 -25.48
N MET A 21 22.35 -5.82 -25.13
CA MET A 21 22.40 -6.30 -23.74
C MET A 21 23.52 -5.65 -22.91
N THR A 22 24.61 -5.24 -23.55
CA THR A 22 25.74 -4.58 -22.87
C THR A 22 25.58 -3.06 -22.74
N ARG A 23 24.56 -2.47 -23.36
CA ARG A 23 24.40 -1.00 -23.49
C ARG A 23 23.09 -0.43 -22.96
N LEU A 24 22.04 -1.25 -22.82
CA LEU A 24 20.77 -0.81 -22.24
C LEU A 24 20.93 -0.59 -20.73
N GLY A 25 21.06 0.67 -20.33
CA GLY A 25 20.98 1.05 -18.92
C GLY A 25 19.53 1.02 -18.41
N ILE A 26 19.36 0.83 -17.10
CA ILE A 26 18.06 0.97 -16.42
C ILE A 26 17.47 2.35 -16.78
N GLY A 27 16.25 2.37 -17.33
CA GLY A 27 15.54 3.60 -17.70
C GLY A 27 15.71 4.08 -19.15
N GLN A 28 16.44 3.35 -20.00
CA GLN A 28 16.52 3.67 -21.43
C GLN A 28 15.37 3.06 -22.25
N ALA A 29 14.85 3.82 -23.21
CA ALA A 29 13.77 3.38 -24.10
C ALA A 29 14.30 2.50 -25.25
N ALA A 30 13.60 1.39 -25.54
CA ALA A 30 13.87 0.52 -26.68
C ALA A 30 12.61 0.37 -27.55
N ARG A 31 12.81 0.23 -28.87
CA ARG A 31 11.79 -0.19 -29.83
C ARG A 31 11.87 -1.69 -30.01
N VAL A 32 10.73 -2.32 -30.29
CA VAL A 32 10.66 -3.76 -30.53
C VAL A 32 9.89 -4.00 -31.81
N HIS A 33 10.52 -4.72 -32.74
CA HIS A 33 9.94 -5.13 -34.00
C HIS A 33 9.55 -6.61 -33.92
N MET A 34 8.26 -6.90 -34.12
CA MET A 34 7.75 -8.27 -34.19
C MET A 34 7.76 -8.75 -35.66
N THR A 35 8.36 -9.90 -35.95
CA THR A 35 8.46 -10.45 -37.32
C THR A 35 7.17 -11.10 -37.84
N ASN A 36 6.08 -11.09 -37.08
CA ASN A 36 4.83 -11.71 -37.49
C ASN A 36 3.94 -10.72 -38.24
N GLY A 37 4.25 -10.46 -39.52
CA GLY A 37 3.34 -10.11 -40.65
C GLY A 37 2.18 -9.11 -40.47
N SER A 38 2.03 -8.47 -39.32
CA SER A 38 0.94 -7.56 -38.97
C SER A 38 1.40 -6.13 -39.19
N SER A 39 0.62 -5.36 -39.95
CA SER A 39 0.89 -3.94 -40.26
C SER A 39 0.83 -3.01 -39.04
N THR A 40 0.47 -3.52 -37.87
CA THR A 40 0.42 -2.77 -36.61
C THR A 40 1.58 -3.20 -35.71
N SER A 41 2.66 -2.41 -35.72
CA SER A 41 3.72 -2.54 -34.71
C SER A 41 3.18 -2.02 -33.37
N PRO A 42 3.09 -2.83 -32.31
CA PRO A 42 2.70 -2.31 -31.01
C PRO A 42 3.76 -1.32 -30.51
N GLN A 43 3.34 -0.12 -30.11
CA GLN A 43 4.23 0.81 -29.42
C GLN A 43 4.52 0.25 -28.03
N ILE A 44 5.78 0.23 -27.61
CA ILE A 44 6.16 -0.20 -26.26
C ILE A 44 6.48 1.04 -25.46
N GLU A 45 5.78 1.24 -24.35
CA GLU A 45 5.88 2.46 -23.56
C GLU A 45 7.02 2.38 -22.54
N ARG A 46 7.31 1.17 -22.03
CA ARG A 46 8.37 0.96 -21.05
C ARG A 46 9.00 -0.43 -21.17
N VAL A 47 10.33 -0.45 -21.10
CA VAL A 47 11.14 -1.68 -20.99
C VAL A 47 11.84 -1.62 -19.64
N ALA A 48 11.52 -2.55 -18.75
CA ALA A 48 12.28 -2.75 -17.52
C ALA A 48 13.27 -3.90 -17.76
N ALA A 49 14.57 -3.60 -17.68
CA ALA A 49 15.63 -4.58 -17.79
C ALA A 49 16.03 -5.08 -16.39
N SER A 50 16.00 -6.39 -16.20
CA SER A 50 16.67 -7.13 -15.13
C SER A 50 17.91 -7.84 -15.72
N PRO A 51 18.95 -8.19 -14.93
CA PRO A 51 20.11 -8.95 -15.43
C PRO A 51 19.74 -10.22 -16.21
N ASP A 52 18.59 -10.82 -15.90
CA ASP A 52 18.18 -12.12 -16.44
C ASP A 52 16.89 -12.08 -17.28
N GLU A 53 16.12 -10.96 -17.30
CA GLU A 53 14.81 -10.91 -17.98
C GLU A 53 14.39 -9.49 -18.41
N PHE A 54 13.62 -9.39 -19.51
CA PHE A 54 12.94 -8.16 -19.94
C PHE A 54 11.45 -8.27 -19.67
N ILE A 55 10.87 -7.28 -18.99
CA ILE A 55 9.41 -7.11 -18.89
C ILE A 55 8.99 -6.03 -19.89
N LEU A 56 8.15 -6.41 -20.86
CA LEU A 56 7.56 -5.50 -21.85
C LEU A 56 6.12 -5.16 -21.42
N GLN A 57 5.82 -3.88 -21.23
CA GLN A 57 4.45 -3.40 -21.07
C GLN A 57 3.93 -2.87 -22.41
N PHE A 58 2.83 -3.43 -22.90
CA PHE A 58 2.15 -2.98 -24.12
C PHE A 58 0.97 -2.06 -23.77
N PRO A 59 0.65 -1.06 -24.60
CA PRO A 59 -0.58 -0.30 -24.50
C PRO A 59 -1.73 -1.27 -24.79
N ILE A 60 -2.65 -1.38 -23.84
CA ILE A 60 -3.87 -2.14 -24.04
C ILE A 60 -4.78 -1.27 -24.90
N ASP A 61 -4.77 -1.48 -26.22
CA ASP A 61 -5.82 -0.98 -27.10
C ASP A 61 -7.11 -1.78 -26.82
N VAL A 62 -7.84 -1.36 -25.79
CA VAL A 62 -9.18 -1.87 -25.50
C VAL A 62 -10.11 -1.40 -26.62
N PRO A 63 -10.81 -2.29 -27.33
CA PRO A 63 -11.86 -1.90 -28.26
C PRO A 63 -12.83 -0.96 -27.54
N LYS A 64 -13.20 0.16 -28.16
CA LYS A 64 -14.27 1.05 -27.68
C LYS A 64 -15.63 0.35 -27.78
N THR A 65 -15.81 -0.73 -27.04
CA THR A 65 -17.10 -1.19 -26.57
C THR A 65 -17.65 -0.04 -25.73
N ARG A 66 -18.88 0.37 -26.02
CA ARG A 66 -19.62 1.38 -25.27
C ARG A 66 -19.45 1.05 -23.79
N ARG A 67 -18.63 1.84 -23.09
CA ARG A 67 -18.32 1.65 -21.67
C ARG A 67 -19.67 1.70 -20.97
N ALA A 68 -20.20 0.53 -20.58
CA ALA A 68 -21.11 0.50 -19.45
C ALA A 68 -20.37 1.28 -18.36
N GLU A 69 -21.03 2.23 -17.71
CA GLU A 69 -20.45 2.98 -16.60
C GLU A 69 -19.83 1.96 -15.65
N GLU A 70 -18.53 1.73 -15.79
CA GLU A 70 -17.76 0.97 -14.82
C GLU A 70 -17.92 1.80 -13.57
N PRO A 71 -18.48 1.24 -12.48
CA PRO A 71 -18.60 2.01 -11.25
C PRO A 71 -17.19 2.49 -10.97
N GLU A 72 -17.02 3.81 -10.90
CA GLU A 72 -15.74 4.37 -10.48
C GLU A 72 -15.37 3.61 -9.22
N SER A 73 -14.25 2.89 -9.25
CA SER A 73 -13.62 2.40 -8.04
C SER A 73 -13.12 3.64 -7.33
N GLU A 74 -14.06 4.35 -6.74
CA GLU A 74 -13.91 5.66 -6.15
C GLU A 74 -13.08 5.44 -4.89
N ARG A 75 -11.80 5.84 -4.99
CA ARG A 75 -10.85 5.62 -3.91
C ARG A 75 -11.43 6.14 -2.61
N LEU A 76 -11.43 5.34 -1.56
CA LEU A 76 -11.89 5.72 -0.24
C LEU A 76 -10.92 6.70 0.44
N ILE A 77 -9.61 6.53 0.21
CA ILE A 77 -8.57 7.40 0.75
C ILE A 77 -8.23 8.51 -0.27
N ALA A 78 -8.54 9.76 0.07
CA ALA A 78 -8.20 10.93 -0.73
C ALA A 78 -6.77 11.40 -0.51
N SER A 79 -6.32 11.47 0.75
CA SER A 79 -4.95 11.84 1.09
C SER A 79 -4.49 11.20 2.40
N VAL A 80 -3.17 11.04 2.50
CA VAL A 80 -2.50 10.62 3.73
C VAL A 80 -1.27 11.49 3.92
N GLU A 81 -1.08 11.97 5.13
CA GLU A 81 0.12 12.70 5.53
C GLU A 81 0.72 12.02 6.75
N ARG A 82 2.03 12.22 6.95
CA ARG A 82 2.76 11.73 8.11
C ARG A 82 3.60 12.88 8.65
N ARG A 83 3.69 12.98 9.96
CA ARG A 83 4.46 14.01 10.66
C ARG A 83 5.31 13.41 11.78
N GLY A 84 6.52 13.93 11.96
CA GLY A 84 7.40 13.55 13.08
C GLY A 84 7.93 12.12 13.00
N GLY A 85 7.86 11.49 11.83
CA GLY A 85 8.33 10.12 11.63
C GLY A 85 9.86 9.97 11.60
N ALA A 86 10.31 8.72 11.52
CA ALA A 86 11.70 8.37 11.23
C ALA A 86 12.14 8.90 9.85
N ALA A 87 13.45 9.14 9.71
CA ALA A 87 14.13 9.32 8.42
C ALA A 87 15.08 8.13 8.17
N SER A 88 15.17 7.65 6.94
CA SER A 88 16.08 6.58 6.51
C SER A 88 16.11 6.45 4.98
N ASP A 89 16.78 5.45 4.45
CA ASP A 89 16.94 5.14 3.02
C ASP A 89 16.51 3.70 2.67
N ARG A 90 15.61 3.13 3.47
CA ARG A 90 15.20 1.72 3.38
C ARG A 90 14.23 1.45 2.21
N VAL A 91 14.40 0.29 1.59
CA VAL A 91 13.50 -0.22 0.55
C VAL A 91 12.16 -0.69 1.15
N PRO A 92 11.03 -0.57 0.42
CA PRO A 92 10.92 -0.23 -1.00
C PRO A 92 10.88 1.27 -1.35
N ILE A 93 10.54 2.15 -0.41
CA ILE A 93 10.35 3.58 -0.73
C ILE A 93 11.66 4.34 -1.02
N GLY A 94 12.80 3.90 -0.49
CA GLY A 94 14.09 4.56 -0.67
C GLY A 94 14.32 5.65 0.38
N LEU A 95 14.89 6.81 -0.02
CA LEU A 95 15.13 7.93 0.89
C LEU A 95 13.81 8.55 1.35
N PHE A 96 13.63 8.67 2.67
CA PHE A 96 12.47 9.32 3.29
C PHE A 96 12.88 10.09 4.55
N GLU A 97 12.07 11.09 4.87
CA GLU A 97 12.18 11.94 6.06
C GLU A 97 10.93 11.78 6.94
N GLY A 98 10.89 12.49 8.07
CA GLY A 98 9.79 12.40 9.03
C GLY A 98 8.43 12.87 8.50
N GLU A 99 8.43 13.69 7.44
CA GLU A 99 7.23 14.21 6.79
C GLU A 99 6.90 13.48 5.48
N THR A 100 7.67 12.46 5.09
CA THR A 100 7.36 11.70 3.87
C THR A 100 6.06 10.94 4.07
N ALA A 101 5.08 11.23 3.20
CA ALA A 101 3.79 10.58 3.20
C ALA A 101 3.93 9.05 3.03
N PRO A 102 3.16 8.24 3.78
CA PRO A 102 3.11 6.80 3.59
C PRO A 102 2.59 6.44 2.20
N LEU A 103 3.08 5.34 1.64
CA LEU A 103 2.48 4.72 0.47
C LEU A 103 1.07 4.22 0.79
N LEU A 104 0.20 4.22 -0.20
CA LEU A 104 -1.07 3.52 -0.13
C LEU A 104 -0.92 2.07 -0.60
N GLY A 105 -1.89 1.24 -0.25
CA GLY A 105 -2.06 -0.08 -0.84
C GLY A 105 -2.14 -0.04 -2.37
N ASP A 106 -1.66 -1.10 -3.00
CA ASP A 106 -1.73 -1.22 -4.46
C ASP A 106 -3.18 -1.41 -4.93
N GLU A 107 -3.41 -1.23 -6.23
CA GLU A 107 -4.70 -1.51 -6.86
C GLU A 107 -5.20 -2.92 -6.48
N GLY A 108 -6.42 -3.02 -5.96
CA GLY A 108 -6.99 -4.25 -5.40
C GLY A 108 -6.89 -4.39 -3.88
N GLY A 109 -6.32 -3.41 -3.15
CA GLY A 109 -6.35 -3.34 -1.69
C GLY A 109 -5.65 -4.49 -0.96
N LEU A 110 -6.06 -4.73 0.29
CA LEU A 110 -5.57 -5.86 1.10
C LEU A 110 -5.91 -7.19 0.42
N ARG A 111 -4.90 -8.02 0.19
CA ARG A 111 -4.99 -9.36 -0.41
C ARG A 111 -3.69 -10.11 -0.18
N PRO A 112 -3.64 -11.45 -0.27
CA PRO A 112 -2.38 -12.18 -0.18
C PRO A 112 -1.36 -11.65 -1.20
N GLY A 113 -0.12 -11.47 -0.74
CA GLY A 113 0.98 -10.87 -1.51
C GLY A 113 1.04 -9.34 -1.48
N ALA A 114 0.04 -8.63 -0.96
CA ALA A 114 0.05 -7.16 -0.92
C ALA A 114 1.12 -6.63 0.06
N PRO A 115 1.87 -5.57 -0.29
CA PRO A 115 2.91 -5.02 0.57
C PRO A 115 2.33 -4.23 1.74
N LEU A 116 2.83 -4.43 2.96
CA LEU A 116 2.24 -3.84 4.17
C LEU A 116 2.89 -2.55 4.66
N TYR A 117 4.16 -2.31 4.34
CA TYR A 117 4.92 -1.16 4.84
C TYR A 117 5.53 -0.35 3.70
N SER A 118 5.76 0.93 3.96
CA SER A 118 6.46 1.83 3.03
C SER A 118 7.96 1.52 2.97
N ASP A 119 8.55 1.08 4.08
CA ASP A 119 10.01 0.93 4.26
C ASP A 119 10.44 -0.50 4.64
N ARG A 120 9.56 -1.49 4.50
CA ARG A 120 9.88 -2.92 4.67
C ARG A 120 9.21 -3.77 3.61
N ILE A 121 9.91 -4.82 3.22
CA ILE A 121 9.42 -5.85 2.28
C ILE A 121 8.67 -6.93 3.08
N TYR A 122 7.55 -6.56 3.69
CA TYR A 122 6.63 -7.52 4.32
C TYR A 122 5.35 -7.56 3.52
N PHE A 123 4.77 -8.75 3.39
CA PHE A 123 3.59 -8.98 2.58
C PHE A 123 2.49 -9.63 3.41
N VAL A 124 1.24 -9.39 3.02
CA VAL A 124 0.09 -10.15 3.51
C VAL A 124 0.27 -11.62 3.12
N ALA A 125 0.38 -12.51 4.09
CA ALA A 125 0.44 -13.95 3.88
C ALA A 125 -0.98 -14.53 3.71
N SER A 126 -1.88 -14.13 4.60
CA SER A 126 -3.29 -14.48 4.60
C SER A 126 -4.10 -13.40 5.32
N LEU A 127 -5.39 -13.33 5.06
CA LEU A 127 -6.32 -12.42 5.74
C LEU A 127 -7.72 -13.03 5.74
N ASP A 128 -8.55 -12.59 6.67
CA ASP A 128 -9.99 -12.86 6.62
C ASP A 128 -10.59 -12.29 5.31
N ALA A 129 -11.48 -13.05 4.66
CA ALA A 129 -12.10 -12.67 3.39
C ALA A 129 -12.83 -11.33 3.47
N ALA A 130 -13.37 -10.97 4.64
CA ALA A 130 -14.05 -9.69 4.86
C ALA A 130 -13.11 -8.47 4.77
N LEU A 131 -11.79 -8.67 4.95
CA LEU A 131 -10.77 -7.64 4.80
C LEU A 131 -10.28 -7.50 3.35
N GLN A 132 -10.63 -8.44 2.48
CA GLN A 132 -10.11 -8.46 1.12
C GLN A 132 -10.62 -7.27 0.31
N GLY A 133 -9.70 -6.58 -0.37
CA GLY A 133 -10.01 -5.39 -1.16
C GLY A 133 -10.03 -4.09 -0.37
N ALA A 134 -9.90 -4.13 0.96
CA ALA A 134 -9.83 -2.91 1.76
C ALA A 134 -8.68 -2.01 1.28
N GLU A 135 -8.97 -0.72 1.10
CA GLU A 135 -7.91 0.28 0.93
C GLU A 135 -7.15 0.42 2.23
N TYR A 136 -5.85 0.71 2.17
CA TYR A 136 -5.06 0.80 3.38
C TYR A 136 -3.85 1.70 3.20
N VAL A 137 -3.37 2.20 4.32
CA VAL A 137 -2.14 2.95 4.44
C VAL A 137 -1.00 1.98 4.75
N ARG A 138 0.12 2.08 4.04
CA ARG A 138 1.35 1.33 4.32
C ARG A 138 2.24 2.15 5.25
N PRO A 139 2.15 2.01 6.58
CA PRO A 139 2.94 2.82 7.51
C PRO A 139 4.45 2.58 7.33
N PHE A 140 5.27 3.40 8.00
CA PHE A 140 6.70 3.15 8.10
C PHE A 140 6.96 2.28 9.32
N ASN A 141 7.50 1.07 9.11
CA ASN A 141 7.92 0.21 10.19
C ASN A 141 9.09 0.83 10.99
N SER A 142 9.90 1.73 10.43
CA SER A 142 10.97 2.39 11.20
C SER A 142 10.46 3.38 12.26
N ASP A 143 9.18 3.73 12.24
CA ASP A 143 8.61 4.65 13.24
C ASP A 143 8.61 4.07 14.66
N LYS A 144 8.58 2.75 14.82
CA LYS A 144 8.69 2.08 16.13
C LYS A 144 10.11 1.97 16.70
N GLU A 145 11.14 2.34 15.94
CA GLU A 145 12.54 2.07 16.33
C GLU A 145 13.05 3.05 17.40
N ASP A 146 12.30 4.11 17.69
CA ASP A 146 12.65 5.13 18.68
C ASP A 146 11.50 5.29 19.68
N GLU A 147 11.72 4.83 20.91
CA GLU A 147 10.73 4.84 22.00
C GLU A 147 10.29 6.26 22.42
N GLN A 148 11.06 7.29 22.05
CA GLN A 148 10.73 8.69 22.36
C GLN A 148 10.04 9.41 21.21
N ARG A 149 9.93 8.79 20.04
CA ARG A 149 9.35 9.41 18.85
C ARG A 149 7.84 9.52 18.95
N GLU A 150 7.35 10.73 18.77
CA GLU A 150 5.95 11.01 18.52
C GLU A 150 5.77 11.22 17.02
N TYR A 151 5.03 10.33 16.37
CA TYR A 151 4.64 10.50 14.98
C TYR A 151 3.12 10.49 14.86
N GLU A 152 2.64 11.11 13.79
CA GLU A 152 1.22 11.18 13.47
C GLU A 152 1.03 10.74 12.02
N ILE A 153 -0.06 10.02 11.77
CA ILE A 153 -0.57 9.78 10.42
C ILE A 153 -1.95 10.43 10.35
N THR A 154 -2.16 11.29 9.37
CA THR A 154 -3.49 11.86 9.07
C THR A 154 -4.04 11.19 7.83
N VAL A 155 -5.33 10.87 7.84
CA VAL A 155 -6.04 10.29 6.70
C VAL A 155 -7.27 11.13 6.41
N THR A 156 -7.44 11.53 5.16
CA THR A 156 -8.64 12.21 4.66
C THR A 156 -9.35 11.29 3.67
N PHE A 157 -10.64 11.08 3.85
CA PHE A 157 -11.44 10.23 2.95
C PHE A 157 -11.98 11.00 1.77
N ALA A 158 -12.27 10.27 0.68
CA ALA A 158 -13.00 10.85 -0.44
C ALA A 158 -14.40 11.30 0.01
N PRO A 159 -14.84 12.48 -0.44
CA PRO A 159 -16.07 13.10 0.05
C PRO A 159 -17.35 12.43 -0.45
N ASP A 160 -17.26 11.52 -1.42
CA ASP A 160 -18.42 11.07 -2.21
C ASP A 160 -19.35 10.12 -1.42
N ARG A 161 -18.80 9.47 -0.41
CA ARG A 161 -19.56 8.68 0.57
C ARG A 161 -19.90 9.52 1.79
N LYS A 162 -20.97 9.16 2.52
CA LYS A 162 -21.30 9.79 3.81
C LYS A 162 -20.45 9.24 4.95
N GLU A 163 -20.16 7.95 4.89
CA GLU A 163 -19.44 7.21 5.91
C GLU A 163 -18.60 6.09 5.27
N VAL A 164 -17.62 5.62 6.03
CA VAL A 164 -16.76 4.48 5.71
C VAL A 164 -16.56 3.64 6.96
N TYR A 165 -16.19 2.38 6.79
CA TYR A 165 -15.76 1.55 7.91
C TYR A 165 -14.24 1.63 8.06
N LEU A 166 -13.80 2.33 9.09
CA LEU A 166 -12.40 2.58 9.39
C LEU A 166 -11.88 1.52 10.38
N MET A 167 -10.78 0.88 10.03
CA MET A 167 -10.14 -0.17 10.80
C MET A 167 -8.69 0.16 11.14
N LEU A 168 -8.27 -0.34 12.30
CA LEU A 168 -6.92 -0.37 12.79
C LEU A 168 -6.52 -1.83 13.01
N LEU A 169 -5.63 -2.36 12.17
CA LEU A 169 -5.08 -3.71 12.36
C LEU A 169 -3.86 -3.61 13.27
N VAL A 170 -3.94 -4.14 14.48
CA VAL A 170 -2.91 -3.99 15.53
C VAL A 170 -2.16 -5.29 15.75
N ASP A 171 -0.83 -5.22 15.82
CA ASP A 171 0.07 -6.37 16.04
C ASP A 171 -0.28 -7.14 17.34
N ASP A 172 -0.61 -8.43 17.22
CA ASP A 172 -1.01 -9.29 18.34
C ASP A 172 0.14 -9.57 19.33
N ARG A 173 1.37 -9.16 18.99
CA ARG A 173 2.47 -9.14 19.94
C ARG A 173 2.24 -8.16 21.08
N VAL A 174 1.39 -7.14 20.92
CA VAL A 174 0.96 -6.27 22.02
C VAL A 174 0.28 -7.11 23.09
N GLU A 175 -0.70 -7.93 22.70
CA GLU A 175 -1.46 -8.78 23.64
C GLU A 175 -0.61 -9.91 24.21
N SER A 176 0.12 -10.64 23.37
CA SER A 176 0.92 -11.78 23.85
C SER A 176 2.10 -11.40 24.75
N ARG A 177 2.60 -10.16 24.67
CA ARG A 177 3.67 -9.65 25.56
C ARG A 177 3.13 -8.98 26.81
N THR A 178 1.96 -8.35 26.73
CA THR A 178 1.33 -7.72 27.89
C THR A 178 -0.18 -7.89 27.77
N PRO A 179 -0.72 -8.98 28.34
CA PRO A 179 -2.13 -9.29 28.25
C PRO A 179 -3.03 -8.13 28.71
N GLY A 180 -4.13 -7.93 27.99
CA GLY A 180 -5.08 -6.84 28.20
C GLY A 180 -4.61 -5.47 27.71
N GLN A 181 -3.55 -5.39 26.89
CA GLN A 181 -3.04 -4.11 26.38
C GLN A 181 -3.44 -3.81 24.93
N GLN A 182 -4.05 -4.75 24.20
CA GLN A 182 -4.42 -4.50 22.80
C GLN A 182 -5.48 -3.38 22.68
N GLN A 183 -6.61 -3.49 23.39
CA GLN A 183 -7.65 -2.44 23.38
C GLN A 183 -7.14 -1.08 23.90
N PRO A 184 -6.44 -0.98 25.05
CA PRO A 184 -5.84 0.30 25.47
C PRO A 184 -4.84 0.90 24.48
N THR A 185 -4.21 0.07 23.63
CA THR A 185 -3.34 0.54 22.55
C THR A 185 -4.16 1.13 21.41
N VAL A 186 -5.24 0.46 21.00
CA VAL A 186 -6.19 0.96 19.99
C VAL A 186 -6.78 2.30 20.44
N ASP A 187 -7.39 2.34 21.64
CA ASP A 187 -8.04 3.53 22.21
C ASP A 187 -7.11 4.75 22.21
N ARG A 188 -5.83 4.52 22.50
CA ARG A 188 -4.81 5.56 22.50
C ARG A 188 -4.50 6.07 21.10
N ILE A 189 -4.33 5.16 20.13
CA ILE A 189 -4.01 5.52 18.74
C ILE A 189 -5.10 6.40 18.14
N VAL A 190 -6.36 6.13 18.47
CA VAL A 190 -7.56 6.83 17.92
C VAL A 190 -8.09 7.96 18.82
N SER A 191 -7.45 8.21 19.96
CA SER A 191 -7.93 9.11 21.03
C SER A 191 -8.20 10.56 20.61
N ARG A 192 -7.71 10.99 19.43
CA ARG A 192 -7.98 12.34 18.90
C ARG A 192 -9.38 12.50 18.34
N PHE A 193 -10.06 11.41 18.01
CA PHE A 193 -11.36 11.48 17.33
C PHE A 193 -12.37 10.42 17.79
N ALA A 194 -11.96 9.43 18.58
CA ALA A 194 -12.83 8.40 19.13
C ALA A 194 -12.63 8.26 20.64
N SER A 195 -13.70 7.88 21.33
CA SER A 195 -13.68 7.58 22.77
C SER A 195 -13.10 6.17 23.01
N PRO A 196 -12.55 5.89 24.20
CA PRO A 196 -12.13 4.55 24.55
C PRO A 196 -13.26 3.53 24.38
N GLY A 197 -12.98 2.43 23.67
CA GLY A 197 -13.96 1.37 23.37
C GLY A 197 -14.82 1.60 22.11
N ASP A 198 -14.71 2.74 21.42
CA ASP A 198 -15.46 2.98 20.18
C ASP A 198 -14.96 2.09 19.03
N PHE A 199 -13.65 1.83 18.97
CA PHE A 199 -13.06 0.85 18.06
C PHE A 199 -13.10 -0.53 18.71
N VAL A 200 -13.97 -1.40 18.21
CA VAL A 200 -14.20 -2.74 18.76
C VAL A 200 -13.47 -3.78 17.91
N ASP A 201 -12.94 -4.82 18.56
CA ASP A 201 -12.42 -6.00 17.87
C ASP A 201 -13.50 -6.60 16.95
N SER A 202 -13.18 -6.70 15.67
CA SER A 202 -14.07 -7.25 14.65
C SER A 202 -14.03 -8.78 14.57
N GLY A 203 -13.12 -9.43 15.29
CA GLY A 203 -12.83 -10.86 15.14
C GLY A 203 -12.18 -11.23 13.81
N ARG A 204 -11.67 -10.23 13.07
CA ARG A 204 -11.03 -10.40 11.76
C ARG A 204 -9.53 -10.22 11.90
N ASP A 205 -8.78 -11.11 11.26
CA ASP A 205 -7.33 -11.16 11.38
C ASP A 205 -6.61 -11.03 10.03
N LEU A 206 -5.39 -10.53 10.10
CA LEU A 206 -4.42 -10.50 9.02
C LEU A 206 -3.11 -11.14 9.49
N ARG A 207 -2.49 -11.96 8.63
CA ARG A 207 -1.14 -12.49 8.83
C ARG A 207 -0.18 -11.90 7.81
N ALA A 208 0.98 -11.49 8.28
CA ALA A 208 2.05 -10.93 7.48
C ALA A 208 3.29 -11.81 7.53
N ASP A 209 3.95 -11.99 6.39
CA ASP A 209 5.22 -12.71 6.30
C ASP A 209 6.41 -11.76 6.26
N HIS A 210 7.38 -12.05 7.13
CA HIS A 210 8.69 -11.40 7.12
C HIS A 210 9.58 -12.16 6.16
N THR A 211 9.79 -11.62 4.96
CA THR A 211 10.60 -12.23 3.89
C THR A 211 11.98 -12.72 4.34
N VAL A 212 12.59 -12.06 5.33
CA VAL A 212 13.96 -12.35 5.77
C VAL A 212 14.03 -13.38 6.91
N LYS A 213 12.99 -13.49 7.76
CA LYS A 213 13.10 -14.22 9.04
C LYS A 213 12.23 -15.48 9.16
N LYS A 214 11.41 -15.80 8.15
CA LYS A 214 10.36 -16.86 8.25
C LYS A 214 9.52 -16.71 9.53
N ALA A 215 9.33 -15.47 9.97
CA ALA A 215 8.46 -15.14 11.09
C ALA A 215 7.15 -14.60 10.51
N SER A 216 6.04 -15.18 10.94
CA SER A 216 4.72 -14.63 10.67
C SER A 216 4.35 -13.67 11.79
N GLN A 217 3.73 -12.54 11.45
CA GLN A 217 3.13 -11.61 12.39
C GLN A 217 1.63 -11.60 12.18
N SER A 218 0.87 -11.68 13.26
CA SER A 218 -0.59 -11.60 13.22
C SER A 218 -1.06 -10.23 13.68
N PHE A 219 -2.18 -9.78 13.13
CA PHE A 219 -2.84 -8.53 13.48
C PHE A 219 -4.34 -8.77 13.58
N SER A 220 -4.94 -8.35 14.70
CA SER A 220 -6.38 -8.26 14.84
C SER A 220 -6.90 -6.88 14.42
N ALA A 221 -8.03 -6.86 13.71
CA ALA A 221 -8.66 -5.66 13.20
C ALA A 221 -9.69 -5.11 14.20
N PHE A 222 -9.50 -3.86 14.62
CA PHE A 222 -10.45 -3.09 15.41
C PHE A 222 -11.09 -2.04 14.51
N GLY A 223 -12.40 -1.89 14.51
CA GLY A 223 -13.04 -0.99 13.55
C GLY A 223 -14.27 -0.27 14.09
N MET A 224 -14.61 0.83 13.41
CA MET A 224 -15.85 1.57 13.62
C MET A 224 -16.28 2.26 12.32
N THR A 225 -17.58 2.53 12.17
CA THR A 225 -18.08 3.39 11.09
C THR A 225 -17.83 4.86 11.45
N VAL A 226 -17.24 5.60 10.52
CA VAL A 226 -16.92 7.03 10.70
C VAL A 226 -17.46 7.86 9.53
N PRO A 227 -17.90 9.10 9.77
CA PRO A 227 -18.32 9.99 8.69
C PRO A 227 -17.13 10.44 7.83
N THR A 228 -17.33 10.68 6.54
CA THR A 228 -16.26 11.27 5.69
C THR A 228 -16.26 12.80 5.72
N LYS A 229 -17.38 13.39 6.15
CA LYS A 229 -17.66 14.83 6.10
C LYS A 229 -18.21 15.32 7.43
N ASP A 230 -17.86 16.56 7.79
CA ASP A 230 -18.43 17.26 8.94
C ASP A 230 -19.86 17.75 8.66
N ALA A 231 -20.49 18.38 9.67
CA ALA A 231 -21.83 18.92 9.55
C ALA A 231 -21.98 20.04 8.48
N PHE A 232 -20.86 20.58 7.98
CA PHE A 232 -20.80 21.60 6.93
C PHE A 232 -20.42 21.01 5.57
N GLY A 233 -20.28 19.68 5.47
CA GLY A 233 -19.92 18.98 4.24
C GLY A 233 -18.43 19.01 3.90
N LYS A 234 -17.57 19.49 4.81
CA LYS A 234 -16.11 19.49 4.61
C LYS A 234 -15.51 18.13 4.95
N PRO A 235 -14.49 17.65 4.22
CA PRO A 235 -13.80 16.40 4.56
C PRO A 235 -13.27 16.42 5.99
N ILE A 236 -13.46 15.31 6.71
CA ILE A 236 -12.89 15.11 8.05
C ILE A 236 -11.48 14.53 7.91
N VAL A 237 -10.56 15.03 8.74
CA VAL A 237 -9.19 14.53 8.85
C VAL A 237 -9.06 13.68 10.10
N TYR A 238 -8.76 12.40 9.93
CA TYR A 238 -8.56 11.44 11.01
C TYR A 238 -7.09 11.36 11.37
N THR A 239 -6.73 11.71 12.61
CA THR A 239 -5.32 11.69 13.07
C THR A 239 -5.07 10.53 14.00
N PHE A 240 -4.15 9.66 13.61
CA PHE A 240 -3.69 8.49 14.37
C PHE A 240 -2.34 8.83 15.02
N SER A 241 -2.23 8.63 16.32
CA SER A 241 -1.00 8.92 17.06
C SER A 241 -0.75 7.85 18.12
N PRO A 242 0.25 6.98 17.95
CA PRO A 242 0.68 6.10 19.02
C PRO A 242 1.38 6.95 20.07
N ALA A 243 0.63 7.47 21.04
CA ALA A 243 1.23 8.26 22.11
C ALA A 243 2.32 7.47 22.84
N LYS A 244 3.36 8.18 23.32
CA LYS A 244 4.52 7.64 24.05
C LYS A 244 4.16 6.44 24.93
N GLN A 245 4.71 5.26 24.62
CA GLN A 245 4.82 4.16 25.58
C GLN A 245 6.28 3.77 25.75
N PRO A 246 6.83 3.85 26.97
CA PRO A 246 7.86 2.92 27.40
C PRO A 246 7.20 1.59 27.81
N PRO A 247 7.79 0.41 27.53
CA PRO A 247 8.92 0.13 26.65
C PRO A 247 8.50 -0.94 25.62
N GLN A 248 7.69 -0.59 24.62
CA GLN A 248 7.32 -1.58 23.59
C GLN A 248 7.58 -1.05 22.19
N ASN A 249 8.75 -1.42 21.66
CA ASN A 249 9.17 -1.29 20.25
C ASN A 249 8.31 -2.13 19.29
N HIS A 250 7.03 -2.37 19.58
CA HIS A 250 6.22 -3.42 18.93
C HIS A 250 4.81 -3.02 18.55
N SER A 251 4.32 -1.83 18.93
CA SER A 251 2.98 -1.40 18.52
C SER A 251 2.98 -0.96 17.06
N HIS A 252 2.87 -1.92 16.15
CA HIS A 252 2.51 -1.65 14.76
C HIS A 252 1.02 -1.69 14.58
N TYR A 253 0.53 -0.74 13.82
CA TYR A 253 -0.82 -0.77 13.30
C TYR A 253 -0.81 -0.50 11.81
N ILE A 254 -1.81 -1.01 11.09
CA ILE A 254 -2.15 -0.66 9.71
C ILE A 254 -3.52 0.00 9.73
N ILE A 255 -3.68 1.11 9.01
CA ILE A 255 -4.98 1.76 8.85
C ILE A 255 -5.61 1.20 7.57
N ALA A 256 -6.78 0.56 7.69
CA ALA A 256 -7.51 0.00 6.56
C ALA A 256 -8.95 0.53 6.52
N ILE A 257 -9.53 0.61 5.33
CA ILE A 257 -10.82 1.23 5.08
C ILE A 257 -11.63 0.32 4.17
N LEU A 258 -12.86 0.06 4.58
CA LEU A 258 -13.88 -0.57 3.76
C LEU A 258 -15.01 0.42 3.46
N PRO A 259 -15.73 0.23 2.34
CA PRO A 259 -16.88 1.06 2.01
C PRO A 259 -17.99 0.97 3.06
N GLU A 260 -18.15 -0.20 3.68
CA GLU A 260 -19.18 -0.54 4.67
C GLU A 260 -18.59 -1.52 5.70
N ALA A 261 -19.25 -1.66 6.84
CA ALA A 261 -18.83 -2.63 7.85
C ALA A 261 -18.96 -4.06 7.27
N PRO A 262 -17.99 -4.96 7.53
CA PRO A 262 -18.08 -6.34 7.09
C PRO A 262 -19.28 -7.02 7.77
N SER A 263 -20.04 -7.80 7.01
CA SER A 263 -21.10 -8.64 7.59
C SER A 263 -20.50 -9.66 8.55
N GLU A 264 -21.22 -10.00 9.62
CA GLU A 264 -20.87 -11.09 10.55
C GLU A 264 -20.73 -12.44 9.82
#